data_AF-A0A954WCP6-F1
#
_entry.id   AF-A0A954WCP6-F1
#
_cell.length_a   1.000
_cell.length_b   1.000
_cell.length_c   1.000
_cell.angle_alpha   90.00
_cell.angle_beta   90.00
_cell.angle_gamma   90.00
#
_symmetry.space_group_name_H-M   'P 1'
#
loop_
_entity.id
_entity.type
_entity.pdbx_description
1 polymer ?
#
loop_
_entity_poly.entity_id
_entity_poly.type
_entity_poly.pdbx_seq_one_letter_code
_entity_poly.pdbx_strand_id
1 'polypeptide(L)'
;MLYSPPAPADDVAKRTTSSAAQARDNVRDFGAVGDGMHDDTAAIQKAVDSMTGAIRFPKGTYRLTQPVVIDLDRVGYTSLSGDGVAKIVMAGPGPAFRFVGTHFKSADPGGFEDNVWDRQRMPLVDGLAIHGEHEEA
;
A
#
# COMPACT_ATOMS: atom_id res chain seq x y z
N MET A 1 -68.91 -11.80 -3.17
CA MET A 1 -67.73 -11.21 -2.53
C MET A 1 -66.55 -11.42 -3.46
N LEU A 2 -65.94 -10.36 -3.97
CA LEU A 2 -64.83 -10.43 -4.92
C LEU A 2 -63.51 -10.17 -4.17
N TYR A 3 -62.52 -11.06 -4.33
CA TYR A 3 -61.19 -10.94 -3.74
C TYR A 3 -60.30 -10.02 -4.60
N SER A 4 -59.62 -9.06 -3.96
CA SER A 4 -58.64 -8.17 -4.58
C SER A 4 -57.24 -8.51 -4.03
N PRO A 5 -56.25 -8.88 -4.86
CA PRO A 5 -54.91 -9.18 -4.37
C PRO A 5 -54.14 -7.88 -4.00
N PRO A 6 -53.20 -7.95 -3.04
CA PRO A 6 -52.34 -6.81 -2.73
C PRO A 6 -51.32 -6.54 -3.86
N ALA A 7 -50.97 -5.26 -4.06
CA ALA A 7 -49.99 -4.80 -5.03
C ALA A 7 -48.58 -5.38 -4.75
N PRO A 8 -47.71 -5.55 -5.76
CA PRO A 8 -46.35 -6.02 -5.55
C PRO A 8 -45.57 -5.02 -4.69
N ALA A 9 -44.79 -5.54 -3.74
CA ALA A 9 -43.87 -4.74 -2.96
C ALA A 9 -42.70 -4.28 -3.84
N ASP A 10 -42.87 -3.12 -4.47
CA ASP A 10 -41.76 -2.29 -4.91
C ASP A 10 -41.02 -1.80 -3.67
N ASP A 11 -39.73 -2.12 -3.56
CA ASP A 11 -38.63 -1.24 -3.11
C ASP A 11 -37.48 -2.01 -2.41
N VAL A 12 -36.85 -2.96 -3.11
CA VAL A 12 -35.55 -3.55 -2.69
C VAL A 12 -34.37 -2.87 -3.41
N ALA A 13 -34.59 -1.71 -4.04
CA ALA A 13 -33.58 -1.03 -4.85
C ALA A 13 -33.13 0.30 -4.22
N LYS A 14 -32.80 0.30 -2.92
CA LYS A 14 -32.08 1.42 -2.30
C LYS A 14 -31.30 1.01 -1.06
N ARG A 15 -30.40 0.03 -1.21
CA ARG A 15 -29.26 -0.10 -0.27
C ARG A 15 -28.24 0.96 -0.61
N THR A 16 -28.44 2.13 0.00
CA THR A 16 -27.46 3.05 0.55
C THR A 16 -26.02 2.80 0.07
N THR A 17 -25.64 3.50 -1.00
CA THR A 17 -24.24 3.83 -1.27
C THR A 17 -23.75 4.74 -0.15
N SER A 18 -23.31 4.17 0.97
CA SER A 18 -22.41 4.87 1.87
C SER A 18 -21.08 4.98 1.13
N SER A 19 -20.82 6.13 0.50
CA SER A 19 -19.47 6.48 0.08
C SER A 19 -18.64 6.69 1.35
N ALA A 20 -18.17 5.59 1.93
CA ALA A 20 -16.87 5.61 2.58
C ALA A 20 -15.92 6.19 1.54
N ALA A 21 -15.24 7.29 1.86
CA ALA A 21 -14.18 7.81 1.02
C ALA A 21 -13.33 6.62 0.56
N GLN A 22 -13.26 6.38 -0.75
CA GLN A 22 -12.49 5.27 -1.29
C GLN A 22 -11.10 5.36 -0.66
N ALA A 23 -10.76 4.35 0.14
CA ALA A 23 -9.44 4.28 0.74
C ALA A 23 -8.45 4.28 -0.42
N ARG A 24 -7.63 5.32 -0.52
CA ARG A 24 -6.59 5.44 -1.54
C ARG A 24 -5.43 4.54 -1.14
N ASP A 25 -5.65 3.23 -1.23
CA ASP A 25 -4.63 2.21 -0.96
C ASP A 25 -3.87 1.82 -2.23
N ASN A 26 -4.38 2.20 -3.41
CA ASN A 26 -3.80 1.85 -4.70
C ASN A 26 -2.80 2.91 -5.16
N VAL A 27 -1.58 2.50 -5.54
CA VAL A 27 -0.55 3.42 -6.06
C VAL A 27 -0.99 4.23 -7.29
N ARG A 28 -1.96 3.72 -8.07
CA ARG A 28 -2.54 4.44 -9.21
C ARG A 28 -3.38 5.64 -8.79
N ASP A 29 -3.97 5.62 -7.60
CA ASP A 29 -4.72 6.76 -7.06
C ASP A 29 -3.80 7.95 -6.75
N PHE A 30 -2.48 7.72 -6.69
CA PHE A 30 -1.44 8.71 -6.50
C PHE A 30 -0.69 9.07 -7.80
N GLY A 31 -1.10 8.49 -8.93
CA GLY A 31 -0.57 8.79 -10.26
C GLY A 31 0.48 7.81 -10.78
N ALA A 32 0.66 6.64 -10.17
CA ALA A 32 1.54 5.61 -10.71
C ALA A 32 0.92 5.03 -12.00
N VAL A 33 1.76 4.84 -13.02
CA VAL A 33 1.38 4.33 -14.34
C VAL A 33 1.54 2.82 -14.39
N GLY A 34 2.71 2.31 -14.01
CA GLY A 34 3.00 0.87 -14.01
C GLY A 34 3.21 0.27 -15.41
N ASP A 35 3.75 1.04 -16.35
CA ASP A 35 4.06 0.62 -17.73
C ASP A 35 5.52 0.12 -17.92
N GLY A 36 6.37 0.25 -16.90
CA GLY A 36 7.78 -0.12 -16.90
C GLY A 36 8.72 0.93 -17.52
N MET A 37 8.19 2.03 -18.03
CA MET A 37 8.95 3.10 -18.68
C MET A 37 8.87 4.40 -17.89
N HIS A 38 7.67 4.77 -17.44
CA HIS A 38 7.44 5.97 -16.65
C HIS A 38 8.09 5.86 -15.27
N ASP A 39 8.63 6.96 -14.77
CA ASP A 39 9.15 7.00 -13.41
C ASP A 39 8.00 7.13 -12.41
N ASP A 40 7.68 6.03 -11.74
CA ASP A 40 6.58 5.93 -10.78
C ASP A 40 6.99 6.36 -9.36
N THR A 41 8.25 6.72 -9.14
CA THR A 41 8.81 6.92 -7.80
C THR A 41 8.04 7.95 -6.98
N ALA A 42 7.74 9.10 -7.57
CA ALA A 42 7.04 10.18 -6.85
C ALA A 42 5.60 9.81 -6.48
N ALA A 43 4.92 9.02 -7.33
CA ALA A 43 3.57 8.57 -7.05
C ALA A 43 3.55 7.52 -5.93
N ILE A 44 4.49 6.58 -5.97
CA ILE A 44 4.60 5.53 -4.94
C ILE A 44 5.03 6.13 -3.59
N GLN A 45 5.94 7.11 -3.57
CA GLN A 45 6.29 7.82 -2.34
C GLN A 45 5.07 8.56 -1.75
N LYS A 46 4.22 9.18 -2.59
CA LYS A 46 2.98 9.80 -2.12
C LYS A 46 2.01 8.78 -1.51
N ALA A 47 1.95 7.57 -2.07
CA ALA A 47 1.14 6.49 -1.51
C ALA A 47 1.63 6.10 -0.10
N VAL A 48 2.95 5.96 0.09
CA VAL A 48 3.57 5.73 1.41
C VAL A 48 3.26 6.87 2.38
N ASP A 49 3.45 8.10 1.93
CA ASP A 49 3.24 9.31 2.74
C ASP A 49 1.76 9.57 3.09
N SER A 50 0.82 8.86 2.46
CA SER A 50 -0.62 8.97 2.75
C SER A 50 -1.05 8.28 4.03
N MET A 51 -0.17 7.46 4.63
CA MET A 51 -0.39 6.79 5.92
C MET A 51 -1.64 5.89 5.96
N THR A 52 -2.07 5.37 4.81
CA THR A 52 -3.17 4.38 4.75
C THR A 52 -2.79 3.04 5.36
N GLY A 53 -1.48 2.75 5.49
CA GLY A 53 -0.91 1.55 6.12
C GLY A 53 -0.95 0.30 5.24
N ALA A 54 -1.88 0.22 4.28
CA ALA A 54 -1.91 -0.83 3.26
C ALA A 54 -1.75 -0.20 1.87
N ILE A 55 -0.68 -0.57 1.16
CA ILE A 55 -0.38 -0.05 -0.17
C ILE A 55 -0.41 -1.21 -1.17
N ARG A 56 -1.25 -1.07 -2.18
CA ARG A 56 -1.51 -2.06 -3.22
C ARG A 56 -0.89 -1.63 -4.53
N PHE A 57 -0.21 -2.59 -5.17
CA PHE A 57 0.35 -2.48 -6.50
C PHE A 57 -0.49 -3.38 -7.43
N PRO A 58 -1.40 -2.80 -8.23
CA PRO A 58 -2.07 -3.56 -9.28
C PRO A 58 -1.08 -4.17 -10.26
N LYS A 59 -1.52 -5.15 -11.05
CA LYS A 59 -0.74 -5.70 -12.16
C LYS A 59 -0.11 -4.58 -13.00
N GLY A 60 1.22 -4.66 -13.16
CA GLY A 60 2.02 -3.67 -13.86
C GLY A 60 3.51 -3.83 -13.56
N THR A 61 4.31 -3.06 -14.28
CA THR A 61 5.75 -2.92 -14.01
C THR A 61 5.99 -1.48 -13.58
N TYR A 62 6.43 -1.26 -12.35
CA TYR A 62 6.64 0.07 -11.81
C TYR A 62 8.13 0.37 -11.78
N ARG A 63 8.55 1.44 -12.44
CA ARG A 63 9.96 1.81 -12.51
C ARG A 63 10.28 2.87 -11.46
N LEU A 64 11.31 2.60 -10.66
CA LEU A 64 11.83 3.48 -9.62
C LEU A 64 13.21 3.99 -10.03
N THR A 65 13.46 5.29 -9.91
CA THR A 65 14.77 5.91 -10.20
C THR A 65 15.53 6.30 -8.93
N GLN A 66 14.88 6.19 -7.78
CA GLN A 66 15.46 6.42 -6.45
C GLN A 66 14.68 5.60 -5.40
N PRO A 67 15.28 5.33 -4.23
CA PRO A 67 14.62 4.55 -3.19
C PRO A 67 13.31 5.19 -2.72
N VAL A 68 12.26 4.38 -2.60
CA VAL A 68 11.06 4.76 -1.85
C VAL A 68 11.35 4.56 -0.36
N VAL A 69 11.22 5.62 0.42
CA VAL A 69 11.54 5.61 1.86
C VAL A 69 10.28 5.33 2.66
N ILE A 70 10.32 4.28 3.48
CA ILE A 70 9.27 3.90 4.42
C ILE A 70 9.80 4.17 5.83
N ASP A 71 9.54 5.38 6.31
CA ASP A 71 9.87 5.82 7.67
C ASP A 71 8.79 5.36 8.64
N LEU A 72 9.02 4.23 9.32
CA LEU A 72 8.07 3.56 10.20
C LEU A 72 7.72 4.37 11.45
N ASP A 73 8.55 5.34 11.86
CA ASP A 73 8.19 6.30 12.92
C ASP A 73 7.09 7.25 12.45
N ARG A 74 7.19 7.67 11.20
CA ARG A 74 6.28 8.63 10.57
C ARG A 74 5.00 7.96 10.06
N VAL A 75 5.12 6.85 9.34
CA VAL A 75 3.99 6.21 8.63
C VAL A 75 3.35 5.08 9.42
N GLY A 76 3.98 4.59 10.49
CA GLY A 76 3.50 3.48 11.29
C GLY A 76 3.47 2.15 10.52
N TYR A 77 2.60 1.24 10.96
CA TYR A 77 2.46 -0.09 10.38
C TYR A 77 2.15 -0.02 8.89
N THR A 78 3.06 -0.55 8.07
CA THR A 78 2.97 -0.47 6.61
C THR A 78 3.09 -1.86 5.98
N SER A 79 2.19 -2.15 5.05
CA SER A 79 2.27 -3.31 4.15
C SER A 79 2.30 -2.86 2.68
N LEU A 80 3.17 -3.48 1.90
CA LEU A 80 3.27 -3.35 0.45
C LEU A 80 2.84 -4.69 -0.17
N SER A 81 1.81 -4.68 -1.02
CA SER A 81 1.28 -5.91 -1.63
C SER A 81 1.13 -5.77 -3.14
N GLY A 82 1.69 -6.74 -3.87
CA GLY A 82 1.58 -6.85 -5.34
C GLY A 82 0.70 -7.98 -5.83
N ASP A 83 0.07 -8.75 -4.93
CA ASP A 83 -0.77 -9.92 -5.23
C ASP A 83 -0.12 -10.94 -6.21
N GLY A 84 1.21 -10.97 -6.32
CA GLY A 84 1.98 -11.83 -7.22
C GLY A 84 2.04 -11.37 -8.67
N VAL A 85 1.47 -10.21 -9.00
CA VAL A 85 1.29 -9.72 -10.39
C VAL A 85 1.98 -8.39 -10.67
N ALA A 86 2.59 -7.77 -9.66
CA ALA A 86 3.32 -6.53 -9.80
C ALA A 86 4.84 -6.76 -9.80
N LYS A 87 5.52 -6.08 -10.71
CA LYS A 87 6.98 -6.04 -10.81
C LYS A 87 7.47 -4.63 -10.48
N ILE A 88 8.49 -4.53 -9.66
CA ILE A 88 9.26 -3.32 -9.40
C ILE A 88 10.58 -3.41 -10.16
N VAL A 89 10.93 -2.35 -10.87
CA VAL A 89 12.21 -2.17 -11.54
C VAL A 89 12.96 -1.04 -10.85
N MET A 90 14.06 -1.37 -10.17
CA MET A 90 14.95 -0.38 -9.56
C MET A 90 16.01 0.05 -10.57
N ALA A 91 15.80 1.20 -11.20
CA ALA A 91 16.62 1.74 -12.28
C ALA A 91 17.54 2.88 -11.84
N GLY A 92 17.66 3.13 -10.53
CA GLY A 92 18.61 4.07 -9.95
C GLY A 92 19.41 3.43 -8.80
N PRO A 93 20.29 4.20 -8.15
CA PRO A 93 21.13 3.68 -7.08
C PRO A 93 20.34 3.39 -5.80
N GLY A 94 20.75 2.34 -5.09
CA GLY A 94 20.18 1.93 -3.81
C GLY A 94 18.95 1.02 -3.94
N PRO A 95 18.37 0.61 -2.79
CA PRO A 95 17.28 -0.35 -2.78
C PRO A 95 15.98 0.26 -3.31
N ALA A 96 15.12 -0.57 -3.91
CA ALA A 96 13.76 -0.17 -4.32
C ALA A 96 12.93 0.40 -3.14
N PHE A 97 12.95 -0.30 -2.01
CA PHE A 97 12.26 0.08 -0.78
C PHE A 97 13.26 0.16 0.37
N ARG A 98 13.33 1.31 1.02
CA ARG A 98 14.17 1.56 2.19
C ARG A 98 13.31 1.69 3.44
N PHE A 99 13.26 0.64 4.23
CA PHE A 99 12.61 0.67 5.55
C PHE A 99 13.54 1.33 6.57
N VAL A 100 13.02 2.34 7.25
CA VAL A 100 13.70 3.04 8.36
C VAL A 100 12.81 2.89 9.59
N GLY A 101 13.31 2.24 10.64
CA GLY A 101 12.61 2.08 11.91
C GLY A 101 13.57 2.28 13.08
N THR A 102 13.04 2.36 14.31
CA THR A 102 13.84 2.70 15.51
C THR A 102 14.15 1.50 16.41
N HIS A 103 14.12 0.29 15.88
CA HIS A 103 14.52 -0.93 16.62
C HIS A 103 16.05 -0.97 16.82
N PHE A 104 16.58 -0.04 17.63
CA PHE A 104 18.00 0.07 17.96
C PHE A 104 18.39 -0.73 19.21
N LYS A 105 17.43 -1.38 19.88
CA LYS A 105 17.66 -2.29 21.02
C LYS A 105 17.16 -3.70 20.69
N SER A 106 17.78 -4.69 21.31
CA SER A 106 17.45 -6.11 21.18
C SER A 106 15.96 -6.36 21.40
N ALA A 107 15.39 -7.38 20.72
CA ALA A 107 14.02 -7.86 20.89
C ALA A 107 13.83 -8.62 22.23
N ASP A 108 14.36 -8.07 23.31
CA ASP A 108 14.29 -8.63 24.65
C ASP A 108 12.97 -8.18 25.33
N PRO A 109 12.16 -9.12 25.84
CA PRO A 109 10.93 -8.81 26.56
C PRO A 109 11.08 -7.93 27.82
N GLY A 110 12.30 -7.77 28.34
CA GLY A 110 12.55 -7.07 29.60
C GLY A 110 12.93 -5.58 29.51
N GLY A 111 13.05 -4.99 28.31
CA GLY A 111 13.74 -3.71 28.14
C GLY A 111 13.21 -2.74 27.08
N PHE A 112 11.90 -2.77 26.78
CA PHE A 112 11.29 -1.91 25.76
C PHE A 112 10.71 -0.60 26.31
N GLU A 113 10.76 0.46 25.50
CA GLU A 113 9.97 1.68 25.68
C GLU A 113 8.64 1.55 24.92
N ASP A 114 7.56 2.04 25.52
CA ASP A 114 6.17 1.78 25.12
C ASP A 114 5.85 2.15 23.66
N ASN A 115 6.59 3.10 23.06
CA ASN A 115 6.32 3.58 21.70
C ASN A 115 6.71 2.60 20.58
N VAL A 116 7.60 1.63 20.83
CA VAL A 116 8.09 0.68 19.81
C VAL A 116 7.10 -0.47 19.59
N TRP A 117 6.53 -1.01 20.67
CA TRP A 117 5.59 -2.13 20.59
C TRP A 117 4.24 -1.74 19.97
N ASP A 118 3.78 -0.51 20.27
CA ASP A 118 2.46 -0.02 19.84
C ASP A 118 2.42 0.57 18.43
N ARG A 119 3.58 0.77 17.77
CA ARG A 119 3.63 1.48 16.47
C ARG A 119 4.57 0.90 15.42
N GLN A 120 5.47 -0.01 15.79
CA GLN A 120 6.38 -0.66 14.82
C GLN A 120 6.23 -2.20 14.87
N ARG A 121 5.19 -2.68 14.19
CA ARG A 121 5.06 -4.09 13.79
C ARG A 121 6.00 -4.33 12.61
N MET A 122 6.42 -5.57 12.43
CA MET A 122 7.21 -5.98 11.26
C MET A 122 6.50 -5.52 9.97
N PRO A 123 7.14 -4.70 9.13
CA PRO A 123 6.58 -4.32 7.84
C PRO A 123 6.43 -5.56 6.96
N LEU A 124 5.37 -5.61 6.17
CA LEU A 124 5.10 -6.71 5.24
C LEU A 124 5.37 -6.25 3.81
N VAL A 125 6.15 -7.02 3.07
CA VAL A 125 6.29 -6.90 1.62
C VAL A 125 5.96 -8.25 1.03
N ASP A 126 4.90 -8.33 0.22
CA ASP A 126 4.40 -9.58 -0.32
C ASP A 126 3.97 -9.44 -1.79
N GLY A 127 4.11 -10.53 -2.56
CA GLY A 127 3.61 -10.62 -3.92
C GLY A 127 4.25 -9.64 -4.92
N LEU A 128 5.43 -9.08 -4.60
CA LEU A 128 6.18 -8.19 -5.48
C LEU A 128 7.41 -8.90 -6.04
N ALA A 129 7.56 -8.89 -7.36
CA ALA A 129 8.86 -9.16 -7.99
C ALA A 129 9.70 -7.88 -7.97
N ILE A 130 10.97 -7.93 -7.56
CA ILE A 130 11.87 -6.77 -7.57
C ILE A 130 13.10 -7.11 -8.42
N HIS A 131 13.41 -6.25 -9.38
CA HIS A 131 14.55 -6.40 -10.28
C HIS A 131 15.40 -5.13 -10.29
N GLY A 132 16.71 -5.24 -10.08
CA GLY A 132 17.67 -4.14 -10.24
C GLY A 132 18.14 -4.02 -11.69
N GLU A 133 18.03 -2.83 -12.28
CA GLU A 133 18.57 -2.47 -13.60
C GLU A 133 19.70 -1.44 -13.51
N HIS A 134 20.12 -1.08 -12.28
CA HIS A 134 21.26 -0.22 -12.00
C HIS A 134 22.34 -1.04 -11.26
N GLU A 135 23.62 -0.73 -11.47
CA GLU A 135 24.75 -1.47 -10.87
C GLU A 135 24.73 -1.42 -9.33
N GLU A 136 24.24 -0.31 -8.78
CA GLU A 136 24.10 -0.06 -7.35
C GLU A 136 22.70 -0.38 -6.79
N ALA A 137 21.86 -1.12 -7.53
CA ALA A 137 20.50 -1.49 -7.10
C ALA A 137 20.45 -2.71 -6.16
#